data_AF-A0A948AVB1-F1
#
_entry.id   AF-A0A948AVB1-F1
#
_cell.length_a   1.000
_cell.length_b   1.000
_cell.length_c   1.000
_cell.angle_alpha   90.00
_cell.angle_beta   90.00
_cell.angle_gamma   90.00
#
_symmetry.space_group_name_H-M   'P 1'
#
loop_
_entity.id
_entity.type
_entity.pdbx_description
1 polymer ?
#
loop_
_entity_poly.entity_id
_entity_poly.type
_entity_poly.pdbx_seq_one_letter_code
_entity_poly.pdbx_strand_id
1 'polypeptide(L)'
;MKTKLLIITFVASLLFAPTSFADESASHKFTMPHQSWAVKMNLPDHIIEEISLRSDNKARYMFLSNYDTGLLVSMYAEYADRGMDAVDCRDMDWENLEAMDELVETDVKFRELSDRALLEYSIEEYQGEEINQKNVHVYLNENGKCIDIHMSKVNYEESDNELFLDAIRSIKVDNYTQTSLDYFSYGSYFFEIGDYKNAIIHYTRALNLEKKERALDDYVWQVLVDNLGMAYGISGDVEKAKEILRYGISEYPDYPHFYYNLACAYSESGNLNLALRYLYKALDNKDNIHPLDGPIPPPLTDPSFAAYYDDPRLIAVSSKIYEAVMPYLLEEYEEMAEDPAPQPAVTVTDPVEEEVQQEAPELSDSEEGESATEENSENTEKVSGQEVLPPSVAIYNFVDPTVDFWAYVFMDVSPWIAWGSSPDDTSTIEERIAYVAQSEWGRIALDELGLGYSY
;
A
#
# COMPACT_ATOMS: atom_id res chain seq x y z
N MET A 1 -70.42 15.13 -52.59
CA MET A 1 -71.33 15.12 -51.41
C MET A 1 -70.62 14.44 -50.27
N LYS A 2 -70.58 15.10 -49.09
CA LYS A 2 -70.36 14.54 -47.73
C LYS A 2 -68.92 14.08 -47.41
N THR A 3 -68.25 14.42 -46.31
CA THR A 3 -68.48 15.31 -45.15
C THR A 3 -67.10 15.48 -44.47
N LYS A 4 -66.84 16.64 -43.84
CA LYS A 4 -65.72 16.86 -42.91
C LYS A 4 -65.80 15.88 -41.73
N LEU A 5 -64.65 15.41 -41.20
CA LEU A 5 -64.52 15.21 -39.76
C LEU A 5 -63.09 15.53 -39.30
N LEU A 6 -63.05 16.48 -38.38
CA LEU A 6 -61.89 17.01 -37.68
C LEU A 6 -61.83 16.22 -36.36
N ILE A 7 -60.75 15.48 -36.12
CA ILE A 7 -60.43 14.97 -34.77
C ILE A 7 -59.05 15.49 -34.42
N ILE A 8 -59.07 16.59 -33.65
CA ILE A 8 -57.96 17.01 -32.81
C ILE A 8 -57.92 16.00 -31.66
N THR A 9 -56.81 15.28 -31.52
CA THR A 9 -56.46 14.66 -30.24
C THR A 9 -55.02 15.01 -29.90
N PHE A 10 -54.91 15.64 -28.75
CA PHE A 10 -53.73 16.10 -28.04
C PHE A 10 -52.79 14.92 -27.80
N VAL A 11 -51.63 14.88 -28.45
CA VAL A 11 -50.52 14.02 -28.01
C VAL A 11 -49.58 14.93 -27.23
N ALA A 12 -49.64 14.80 -25.91
CA ALA A 12 -48.71 15.43 -25.01
C ALA A 12 -47.29 14.99 -25.37
N SER A 13 -46.50 15.93 -25.88
CA SER A 13 -45.06 15.83 -25.96
C SER A 13 -44.52 15.80 -24.52
N LEU A 14 -44.38 14.59 -23.97
CA LEU A 14 -43.51 14.35 -22.83
C LEU A 14 -42.09 14.60 -23.30
N LEU A 15 -41.58 15.78 -22.96
CA LEU A 15 -40.16 16.05 -22.83
C LEU A 15 -39.63 15.09 -21.76
N PHE A 16 -39.14 13.93 -22.19
CA PHE A 16 -38.14 13.23 -21.40
C PHE A 16 -36.90 14.11 -21.44
N ALA A 17 -36.71 14.90 -20.39
CA ALA A 17 -35.37 15.32 -20.03
C ALA A 17 -34.55 14.02 -19.89
N PRO A 18 -33.36 13.91 -20.50
CA PRO A 18 -32.46 12.86 -20.10
C PRO A 18 -32.17 13.13 -18.62
N THR A 19 -32.75 12.31 -17.74
CA THR A 19 -32.19 12.11 -16.42
C THR A 19 -30.75 11.69 -16.68
N SER A 20 -29.81 12.59 -16.43
CA SER A 20 -28.40 12.23 -16.33
C SER A 20 -28.35 11.09 -15.33
N PHE A 21 -28.18 9.87 -15.81
CA PHE A 21 -27.58 8.84 -15.00
C PHE A 21 -26.20 9.40 -14.68
N ALA A 22 -26.04 9.97 -13.49
CA ALA A 22 -24.72 10.20 -12.95
C ALA A 22 -24.04 8.83 -13.01
N ASP A 23 -22.97 8.75 -13.77
CA ASP A 23 -22.22 7.52 -13.92
C ASP A 23 -21.70 7.12 -12.55
N GLU A 24 -22.31 6.09 -11.95
CA GLU A 24 -21.96 5.63 -10.61
C GLU A 24 -20.52 5.09 -10.58
N SER A 25 -19.92 4.81 -11.75
CA SER A 25 -18.53 4.39 -11.89
C SER A 25 -17.50 5.48 -11.61
N ALA A 26 -17.88 6.77 -11.72
CA ALA A 26 -17.00 7.91 -11.42
C ALA A 26 -17.09 8.37 -9.96
N SER A 27 -17.86 7.68 -9.12
CA SER A 27 -18.07 8.04 -7.71
C SER A 27 -17.03 7.41 -6.79
N HIS A 28 -15.96 8.14 -6.48
CA HIS A 28 -14.93 7.74 -5.53
C HIS A 28 -15.39 8.00 -4.09
N LYS A 29 -14.97 7.11 -3.18
CA LYS A 29 -15.44 7.11 -1.79
C LYS A 29 -14.26 7.01 -0.83
N PHE A 30 -14.21 7.93 0.12
CA PHE A 30 -13.21 7.98 1.17
C PHE A 30 -13.84 7.92 2.56
N THR A 31 -13.39 6.98 3.39
CA THR A 31 -13.84 6.80 4.78
C THR A 31 -12.70 6.24 5.61
N MET A 32 -12.72 6.48 6.92
CA MET A 32 -11.85 5.79 7.86
C MET A 32 -12.53 4.58 8.52
N PRO A 33 -11.76 3.66 9.13
CA PRO A 33 -12.33 2.59 9.93
C PRO A 33 -13.31 3.10 11.00
N HIS A 34 -14.45 2.40 11.12
CA HIS A 34 -15.47 2.60 12.15
C HIS A 34 -16.14 3.99 12.15
N GLN A 35 -16.13 4.70 11.02
CA GLN A 35 -16.83 5.98 10.90
C GLN A 35 -18.25 5.81 10.36
N SER A 36 -19.19 6.67 10.75
CA SER A 36 -20.55 6.64 10.19
C SER A 36 -20.71 7.54 8.96
N TRP A 37 -19.60 8.00 8.39
CA TRP A 37 -19.57 8.94 7.27
C TRP A 37 -18.64 8.43 6.18
N ALA A 38 -18.91 8.86 4.94
CA ALA A 38 -17.96 8.76 3.84
C ALA A 38 -18.02 10.05 3.03
N VAL A 39 -16.86 10.54 2.61
CA VAL A 39 -16.74 11.57 1.58
C VAL A 39 -16.90 10.88 0.24
N LYS A 40 -17.80 11.41 -0.59
CA LYS A 40 -17.99 10.99 -1.98
C LYS A 40 -17.63 12.13 -2.91
N MET A 41 -16.94 11.80 -3.99
CA MET A 41 -16.57 12.73 -5.04
C MET A 41 -16.82 12.10 -6.40
N ASN A 42 -17.19 12.92 -7.38
CA ASN A 42 -17.33 12.49 -8.76
C ASN A 42 -16.05 12.89 -9.51
N LEU A 43 -15.16 11.94 -9.72
CA LEU A 43 -13.84 12.16 -10.33
C LEU A 43 -13.71 11.26 -11.57
N PRO A 44 -14.37 11.60 -12.69
CA PRO A 44 -14.37 10.76 -13.88
C PRO A 44 -12.93 10.48 -14.35
N ASP A 45 -12.72 9.24 -14.78
CA ASP A 45 -11.44 8.74 -15.31
C ASP A 45 -10.25 8.84 -14.35
N HIS A 46 -10.48 9.14 -13.06
CA HIS A 46 -9.43 9.09 -12.05
C HIS A 46 -9.17 7.66 -11.59
N ILE A 47 -7.89 7.28 -11.62
CA ILE A 47 -7.39 5.99 -11.15
C ILE A 47 -6.92 6.18 -9.72
N ILE A 48 -7.23 5.22 -8.84
CA ILE A 48 -6.68 5.19 -7.48
C ILE A 48 -5.26 4.63 -7.58
N GLU A 49 -4.27 5.47 -7.28
CA GLU A 49 -2.85 5.10 -7.29
C GLU A 49 -2.41 4.53 -5.95
N GLU A 50 -2.93 5.09 -4.86
CA GLU A 50 -2.53 4.70 -3.51
C GLU A 50 -3.71 4.76 -2.54
N ILE A 51 -3.74 3.79 -1.62
CA ILE A 51 -4.52 3.87 -0.39
C ILE A 51 -3.62 3.41 0.74
N SER A 52 -3.46 4.25 1.77
CA SER A 52 -2.69 3.89 2.96
C SER A 52 -3.41 4.30 4.24
N LEU A 53 -3.14 3.58 5.32
CA LEU A 53 -3.76 3.80 6.63
C LEU A 53 -2.65 3.81 7.69
N ARG A 54 -2.46 4.90 8.42
CA ARG A 54 -1.40 4.95 9.44
C ARG A 54 -1.56 3.81 10.44
N SER A 55 -0.45 3.20 10.86
CA SER A 55 -0.42 2.00 11.71
C SER A 55 -1.18 2.15 13.04
N ASP A 56 -1.31 3.38 13.56
CA ASP A 56 -2.08 3.68 14.76
C ASP A 56 -3.60 3.82 14.53
N ASN A 57 -4.09 3.57 13.30
CA ASN A 57 -5.46 3.78 12.84
C ASN A 57 -5.96 5.23 12.93
N LYS A 58 -5.06 6.21 13.12
CA LYS A 58 -5.48 7.60 13.32
C LYS A 58 -5.35 8.48 12.09
N ALA A 59 -4.77 7.99 11.01
CA ALA A 59 -4.77 8.72 9.75
C ALA A 59 -4.97 7.79 8.56
N ARG A 60 -5.60 8.28 7.50
CA ARG A 60 -5.77 7.56 6.23
C ARG A 60 -5.48 8.49 5.07
N TYR A 61 -4.84 7.96 4.04
CA TYR A 61 -4.51 8.65 2.80
C TYR A 61 -5.07 7.89 1.60
N MET A 62 -5.44 8.63 0.57
CA MET A 62 -5.84 8.11 -0.73
C MET A 62 -5.36 9.08 -1.80
N PHE A 63 -4.69 8.55 -2.83
CA PHE A 63 -4.21 9.33 -3.96
C PHE A 63 -4.84 8.85 -5.26
N LEU A 64 -5.28 9.80 -6.07
CA LEU A 64 -5.90 9.55 -7.35
C LEU A 64 -5.27 10.44 -8.43
N SER A 65 -5.07 9.86 -9.60
CA SER A 65 -4.51 10.55 -10.77
C SER A 65 -5.50 10.51 -11.93
N ASN A 66 -5.51 11.56 -12.75
CA ASN A 66 -6.12 11.54 -14.07
C ASN A 66 -5.07 11.95 -15.11
N TYR A 67 -4.60 10.99 -15.90
CA TYR A 67 -3.52 11.21 -16.87
C TYR A 67 -3.95 12.07 -18.08
N ASP A 68 -5.24 12.12 -18.41
CA ASP A 68 -5.75 12.89 -19.55
C ASP A 68 -5.84 14.39 -19.24
N THR A 69 -6.29 14.72 -18.02
CA THR A 69 -6.46 16.10 -17.57
C THR A 69 -5.26 16.60 -16.77
N GLY A 70 -4.44 15.71 -16.22
CA GLY A 70 -3.35 16.03 -15.30
C GLY A 70 -3.81 16.54 -13.92
N LEU A 71 -5.10 16.39 -13.58
CA LEU A 71 -5.62 16.71 -12.26
C LEU A 71 -5.26 15.58 -11.29
N LEU A 72 -4.57 15.94 -10.21
CA LEU A 72 -4.25 15.05 -9.11
C LEU A 72 -5.17 15.36 -7.94
N VAL A 73 -5.63 14.32 -7.25
CA VAL A 73 -6.47 14.46 -6.06
C VAL A 73 -5.92 13.58 -4.95
N SER A 74 -5.67 14.16 -3.79
CA SER A 74 -5.37 13.42 -2.58
C SER A 74 -6.42 13.68 -1.52
N MET A 75 -6.70 12.67 -0.70
CA MET A 75 -7.60 12.76 0.43
C MET A 75 -6.88 12.24 1.66
N TYR A 76 -6.69 13.11 2.64
CA TYR A 76 -6.10 12.79 3.91
C TYR A 76 -7.13 12.99 5.01
N ALA A 77 -7.20 12.07 5.98
CA ALA A 77 -7.99 12.32 7.17
C ALA A 77 -7.26 11.84 8.41
N GLU A 78 -7.40 12.62 9.49
CA GLU A 78 -6.79 12.29 10.77
C GLU A 78 -7.65 12.73 11.96
N TYR A 79 -7.25 12.31 13.17
CA TYR A 79 -7.91 12.73 14.41
C TYR A 79 -7.70 14.22 14.66
N ALA A 80 -8.82 14.94 14.80
CA ALA A 80 -8.82 16.34 15.20
C ALA A 80 -8.84 16.49 16.73
N ASP A 81 -8.29 17.58 17.22
CA ASP A 81 -8.48 18.00 18.60
C ASP A 81 -9.94 18.31 18.90
N ARG A 82 -10.30 18.19 20.18
CA ARG A 82 -11.70 18.27 20.59
C ARG A 82 -12.26 19.67 20.35
N GLY A 83 -13.26 19.75 19.48
CA GLY A 83 -14.02 20.98 19.23
C GLY A 83 -13.54 21.75 18.00
N MET A 84 -12.52 21.24 17.28
CA MET A 84 -12.13 21.78 15.99
C MET A 84 -13.28 21.68 14.98
N ASP A 85 -13.41 22.70 14.14
CA ASP A 85 -14.22 22.68 12.93
C ASP A 85 -13.34 22.64 11.66
N ALA A 86 -13.94 22.82 10.48
CA ALA A 86 -13.21 22.80 9.22
C ALA A 86 -12.22 23.97 9.05
N VAL A 87 -12.51 25.12 9.66
CA VAL A 87 -11.63 26.30 9.64
C VAL A 87 -10.41 26.02 10.49
N ASP A 88 -10.60 25.46 11.69
CA ASP A 88 -9.48 25.05 12.55
C ASP A 88 -8.58 24.02 11.87
N CYS A 89 -9.16 23.05 11.14
CA CYS A 89 -8.39 22.07 10.36
C CYS A 89 -7.53 22.74 9.28
N ARG A 90 -8.10 23.69 8.53
CA ARG A 90 -7.39 24.45 7.50
C ARG A 90 -6.24 25.26 8.09
N ASP A 91 -6.51 26.00 9.17
CA ASP A 91 -5.55 26.93 9.75
C ASP A 91 -4.35 26.17 10.33
N MET A 92 -4.59 25.01 10.96
CA MET A 92 -3.54 24.11 11.41
C MET A 92 -2.69 23.57 10.25
N ASP A 93 -3.33 23.18 9.14
CA ASP A 93 -2.61 22.67 7.97
C ASP A 93 -1.79 23.77 7.27
N TRP A 94 -2.36 24.98 7.14
CA TRP A 94 -1.65 26.14 6.61
C TRP A 94 -0.42 26.51 7.45
N GLU A 95 -0.50 26.46 8.78
CA GLU A 95 0.67 26.68 9.66
C GLU A 95 1.80 25.69 9.37
N ASN A 96 1.48 24.44 9.03
CA ASN A 96 2.49 23.44 8.66
C ASN A 96 3.06 23.68 7.26
N LEU A 97 2.22 24.05 6.29
CA LEU A 97 2.64 24.35 4.91
C LEU A 97 3.52 25.60 4.85
N GLU A 98 3.12 26.69 5.49
CA GLU A 98 3.88 27.96 5.53
C GLU A 98 5.24 27.80 6.22
N ALA A 99 5.41 26.80 7.08
CA ALA A 99 6.68 26.48 7.72
C ALA A 99 7.65 25.72 6.79
N MET A 100 7.23 25.31 5.58
CA MET A 100 8.07 24.62 4.62
C MET A 100 8.86 25.64 3.78
N ASP A 101 10.13 25.85 4.13
CA ASP A 101 11.04 26.82 3.47
C ASP A 101 11.24 26.61 1.95
N GLU A 102 10.87 25.45 1.41
CA GLU A 102 11.13 25.06 0.01
C GLU A 102 10.03 25.48 -0.97
N LEU A 103 8.86 25.87 -0.48
CA LEU A 103 7.73 26.25 -1.31
C LEU A 103 7.56 27.77 -1.30
N VAL A 104 7.39 28.36 -2.48
CA VAL A 104 7.09 29.79 -2.62
C VAL A 104 5.65 29.91 -3.09
N GLU A 105 4.73 30.01 -2.14
CA GLU A 105 3.30 30.14 -2.42
C GLU A 105 2.96 31.56 -2.87
N THR A 106 2.20 31.64 -3.95
CA THR A 106 1.67 32.87 -4.52
C THR A 106 0.14 32.81 -4.56
N ASP A 107 -0.52 33.96 -4.66
CA ASP A 107 -1.98 34.08 -4.77
C ASP A 107 -2.80 33.33 -3.69
N VAL A 108 -2.26 33.25 -2.47
CA VAL A 108 -2.88 32.58 -1.33
C VAL A 108 -4.26 33.17 -1.02
N LYS A 109 -5.30 32.33 -1.03
CA LYS A 109 -6.69 32.71 -0.80
C LYS A 109 -7.35 31.73 0.15
N PHE A 110 -8.02 32.29 1.15
CA PHE A 110 -8.85 31.56 2.09
C PHE A 110 -10.32 31.81 1.79
N ARG A 111 -11.14 30.75 1.85
CA ARG A 111 -12.60 30.87 1.78
C ARG A 111 -13.27 30.01 2.84
N GLU A 112 -14.30 30.56 3.44
CA GLU A 112 -15.08 29.89 4.48
C GLU A 112 -16.51 29.69 4.00
N LEU A 113 -17.00 28.47 4.15
CA LEU A 113 -18.38 28.07 3.88
C LEU A 113 -18.96 27.45 5.16
N SER A 114 -20.28 27.25 5.20
CA SER A 114 -20.96 26.80 6.42
C SER A 114 -20.53 25.41 6.91
N ASP A 115 -20.06 24.55 6.01
CA ASP A 115 -19.75 23.13 6.23
C ASP A 115 -18.29 22.78 5.90
N ARG A 116 -17.50 23.72 5.35
CA ARG A 116 -16.14 23.48 4.85
C ARG A 116 -15.31 24.75 4.80
N ALA A 117 -14.00 24.60 4.79
CA ALA A 117 -13.05 25.69 4.56
C ALA A 117 -12.17 25.36 3.35
N LEU A 118 -11.71 26.37 2.63
CA LEU A 118 -10.85 26.22 1.47
C LEU A 118 -9.58 27.06 1.63
N LEU A 119 -8.49 26.50 1.12
CA LEU A 119 -7.21 27.16 0.89
C LEU A 119 -6.87 26.97 -0.60
N GLU A 120 -6.51 28.06 -1.27
CA GLU A 120 -6.00 28.03 -2.63
C GLU A 120 -4.68 28.78 -2.69
N TYR A 121 -3.72 28.26 -3.43
CA TYR A 121 -2.47 28.94 -3.72
C TYR A 121 -1.87 28.41 -5.03
N SER A 122 -0.85 29.10 -5.54
CA SER A 122 -0.11 28.70 -6.72
C SER A 122 1.38 28.59 -6.41
N ILE A 123 2.08 27.68 -7.08
CA ILE A 123 3.53 27.58 -7.09
C ILE A 123 3.97 27.85 -8.52
N GLU A 124 4.63 28.98 -8.76
CA GLU A 124 5.06 29.35 -10.12
C GLU A 124 6.31 28.57 -10.54
N GLU A 125 7.26 28.42 -9.62
CA GLU A 125 8.57 27.81 -9.84
C GLU A 125 8.91 26.82 -8.71
N TYR A 126 9.57 25.72 -9.05
CA TYR A 126 10.14 24.77 -8.09
C TYR A 126 11.56 24.38 -8.52
N GLN A 127 12.53 24.55 -7.61
CA GLN A 127 13.95 24.26 -7.86
C GLN A 127 14.55 24.89 -9.14
N GLY A 128 14.09 26.08 -9.55
CA GLY A 128 14.57 26.75 -10.76
C GLY A 128 13.71 26.53 -12.01
N GLU A 129 12.73 25.62 -11.96
CA GLU A 129 11.89 25.25 -13.09
C GLU A 129 10.48 25.82 -12.95
N GLU A 130 9.99 26.46 -14.01
CA GLU A 130 8.61 26.97 -14.07
C GLU A 130 7.63 25.79 -14.18
N ILE A 131 6.82 25.59 -13.14
CA ILE A 131 5.83 24.49 -13.08
C ILE A 131 4.39 24.99 -13.18
N ASN A 132 4.16 26.26 -12.81
CA ASN A 132 2.83 26.89 -12.75
C ASN A 132 1.76 25.91 -12.21
N GLN A 133 1.92 25.52 -10.96
CA GLN A 133 1.05 24.57 -10.28
C GLN A 133 -0.04 25.30 -9.49
N LYS A 134 -1.30 24.92 -9.73
CA LYS A 134 -2.43 25.35 -8.91
C LYS A 134 -2.69 24.31 -7.82
N ASN A 135 -2.87 24.76 -6.58
CA ASN A 135 -3.25 23.94 -5.44
C ASN A 135 -4.56 24.45 -4.84
N VAL A 136 -5.48 23.52 -4.57
CA VAL A 136 -6.75 23.80 -3.90
C VAL A 136 -7.04 22.73 -2.87
N HIS A 137 -7.14 23.12 -1.61
CA HIS A 137 -7.51 22.26 -0.50
C HIS A 137 -8.95 22.55 -0.07
N VAL A 138 -9.69 21.48 0.25
CA VAL A 138 -11.03 21.55 0.84
C VAL A 138 -11.01 20.79 2.15
N TYR A 139 -11.17 21.52 3.25
CA TYR A 139 -11.17 20.97 4.60
C TYR A 139 -12.59 20.72 5.09
N LEU A 140 -12.78 19.56 5.71
CA LEU A 140 -14.00 19.15 6.39
C LEU A 140 -13.67 18.72 7.83
N ASN A 141 -14.67 18.74 8.71
CA ASN A 141 -14.56 18.11 10.02
C ASN A 141 -15.75 17.17 10.29
N GLU A 142 -15.49 15.86 10.31
CA GLU A 142 -16.55 14.86 10.47
C GLU A 142 -16.29 13.94 11.67
N ASN A 143 -17.14 14.05 12.69
CA ASN A 143 -17.02 13.31 13.95
C ASN A 143 -15.64 13.44 14.62
N GLY A 144 -15.05 14.64 14.61
CA GLY A 144 -13.72 14.89 15.20
C GLY A 144 -12.60 14.31 14.34
N LYS A 145 -12.73 14.44 13.02
CA LYS A 145 -11.72 14.10 12.03
C LYS A 145 -11.52 15.26 11.10
N CYS A 146 -10.30 15.80 11.03
CA CYS A 146 -9.93 16.72 9.98
C CYS A 146 -9.76 15.90 8.71
N ILE A 147 -10.44 16.33 7.65
CA ILE A 147 -10.31 15.73 6.32
C ILE A 147 -9.81 16.84 5.41
N ASP A 148 -8.66 16.63 4.78
CA ASP A 148 -8.15 17.45 3.69
C ASP A 148 -8.40 16.72 2.37
N ILE A 149 -8.95 17.45 1.40
CA ILE A 149 -9.10 17.03 0.01
C ILE A 149 -8.28 18.01 -0.81
N HIS A 150 -7.09 17.59 -1.20
CA HIS A 150 -6.15 18.40 -1.96
C HIS A 150 -6.27 18.07 -3.45
N MET A 151 -6.46 19.10 -4.26
CA MET A 151 -6.43 19.03 -5.71
C MET A 151 -5.23 19.82 -6.20
N SER A 152 -4.45 19.24 -7.11
CA SER A 152 -3.32 19.93 -7.72
C SER A 152 -3.17 19.63 -9.20
N LYS A 153 -2.61 20.58 -9.94
CA LYS A 153 -2.31 20.45 -11.37
C LYS A 153 -1.15 21.37 -11.74
N VAL A 154 -0.11 20.80 -12.34
CA VAL A 154 1.00 21.53 -12.99
C VAL A 154 0.59 22.01 -14.39
N ASN A 155 1.28 23.01 -14.93
CA ASN A 155 0.96 23.67 -16.19
C ASN A 155 -0.50 24.16 -16.21
N TYR A 156 -0.96 24.78 -15.11
CA TYR A 156 -2.33 25.22 -14.96
C TYR A 156 -2.68 26.35 -15.94
N GLU A 157 -3.79 26.21 -16.63
CA GLU A 157 -4.40 27.27 -17.43
C GLU A 157 -5.75 27.70 -16.85
N GLU A 158 -6.17 28.94 -17.08
CA GLU A 158 -7.46 29.44 -16.59
C GLU A 158 -8.66 28.61 -17.11
N SER A 159 -8.48 27.89 -18.22
CA SER A 159 -9.49 26.97 -18.76
C SER A 159 -9.69 25.71 -17.90
N ASP A 160 -8.69 25.33 -17.08
CA ASP A 160 -8.75 24.21 -16.14
C ASP A 160 -9.58 24.52 -14.90
N ASN A 161 -9.92 25.79 -14.66
CA ASN A 161 -10.65 26.20 -13.45
C ASN A 161 -11.98 25.44 -13.26
N GLU A 162 -12.68 25.10 -14.35
CA GLU A 162 -13.91 24.31 -14.23
C GLU A 162 -13.65 22.86 -13.76
N LEU A 163 -12.46 22.28 -14.01
CA LEU A 163 -12.11 20.95 -13.48
C LEU A 163 -12.09 20.96 -11.94
N PHE A 164 -11.42 21.95 -11.35
CA PHE A 164 -11.37 22.14 -9.91
C PHE A 164 -12.77 22.43 -9.34
N LEU A 165 -13.52 23.32 -9.97
CA LEU A 165 -14.87 23.66 -9.51
C LEU A 165 -15.82 22.46 -9.58
N ASP A 166 -15.74 21.63 -10.61
CA ASP A 166 -16.57 20.43 -10.73
C ASP A 166 -16.21 19.39 -9.67
N ALA A 167 -14.92 19.18 -9.40
CA ALA A 167 -14.47 18.33 -8.30
C ALA A 167 -15.00 18.85 -6.96
N ILE A 168 -14.84 20.14 -6.64
CA ILE A 168 -15.33 20.77 -5.39
C ILE A 168 -16.85 20.66 -5.26
N ARG A 169 -17.61 20.94 -6.33
CA ARG A 169 -19.07 20.85 -6.37
C ARG A 169 -19.56 19.42 -6.14
N SER A 170 -18.74 18.42 -6.47
CA SER A 170 -19.08 17.01 -6.31
C SER A 170 -18.94 16.48 -4.87
N ILE A 171 -18.15 17.16 -4.03
CA ILE A 171 -17.85 16.74 -2.65
C ILE A 171 -19.13 16.69 -1.82
N LYS A 172 -19.46 15.47 -1.35
CA LYS A 172 -20.59 15.20 -0.45
C LYS A 172 -20.14 14.35 0.72
N VAL A 173 -20.63 14.67 1.92
CA VAL A 173 -20.52 13.80 3.08
C VAL A 173 -21.86 13.10 3.26
N ASP A 174 -21.85 11.78 3.15
CA ASP A 174 -23.03 10.94 3.34
C ASP A 174 -22.90 10.12 4.64
N ASN A 175 -24.04 9.84 5.27
CA ASN A 175 -24.10 8.75 6.24
C ASN A 175 -23.72 7.45 5.56
N TYR A 176 -22.76 6.74 6.15
CA TYR A 176 -22.16 5.56 5.56
C TYR A 176 -22.12 4.41 6.56
N THR A 177 -22.41 3.21 6.06
CA THR A 177 -22.24 1.96 6.80
C THR A 177 -21.18 1.15 6.07
N GLN A 178 -20.12 0.77 6.78
CA GLN A 178 -19.06 -0.04 6.18
C GLN A 178 -19.60 -1.37 5.65
N THR A 179 -19.15 -1.68 4.45
CA THR A 179 -19.37 -2.94 3.73
C THR A 179 -18.31 -3.96 4.12
N SER A 180 -18.53 -5.22 3.72
CA SER A 180 -17.51 -6.26 3.81
C SER A 180 -16.25 -5.91 3.03
N LEU A 181 -16.38 -5.26 1.86
CA LEU A 181 -15.24 -4.80 1.06
C LEU A 181 -14.38 -3.78 1.81
N ASP A 182 -14.99 -2.79 2.48
CA ASP A 182 -14.21 -1.81 3.26
C ASP A 182 -13.40 -2.51 4.37
N TYR A 183 -14.03 -3.45 5.09
CA TYR A 183 -13.33 -4.23 6.12
C TYR A 183 -12.27 -5.18 5.54
N PHE A 184 -12.49 -5.74 4.36
CA PHE A 184 -11.48 -6.53 3.66
C PHE A 184 -10.26 -5.68 3.28
N SER A 185 -10.48 -4.49 2.71
CA SER A 185 -9.38 -3.58 2.36
C SER A 185 -8.58 -3.15 3.59
N TYR A 186 -9.23 -2.83 4.71
CA TYR A 186 -8.53 -2.54 5.97
C TYR A 186 -7.74 -3.75 6.50
N GLY A 187 -8.33 -4.95 6.41
CA GLY A 187 -7.65 -6.18 6.81
C GLY A 187 -6.40 -6.46 5.97
N SER A 188 -6.49 -6.22 4.66
CA SER A 188 -5.40 -6.42 3.69
C SER A 188 -4.24 -5.47 3.96
N TYR A 189 -4.54 -4.18 4.16
CA TYR A 189 -3.54 -3.21 4.55
C TYR A 189 -2.76 -3.66 5.81
N PHE A 190 -3.47 -4.04 6.88
CA PHE A 190 -2.81 -4.47 8.12
C PHE A 190 -2.02 -5.76 7.96
N PHE A 191 -2.49 -6.65 7.10
CA PHE A 191 -1.80 -7.90 6.79
C PHE A 191 -0.47 -7.63 6.07
N GLU A 192 -0.46 -6.74 5.07
CA GLU A 192 0.72 -6.37 4.28
C GLU A 192 1.82 -5.74 5.14
N ILE A 193 1.45 -4.88 6.11
CA ILE A 193 2.43 -4.28 7.03
C ILE A 193 2.80 -5.19 8.22
N GLY A 194 2.31 -6.44 8.25
CA GLY A 194 2.61 -7.43 9.29
C GLY A 194 1.87 -7.25 10.62
N ASP A 195 0.88 -6.35 10.71
CA ASP A 195 0.02 -6.21 11.89
C ASP A 195 -1.18 -7.18 11.82
N TYR A 196 -0.87 -8.47 12.01
CA TYR A 196 -1.86 -9.54 11.95
C TYR A 196 -2.99 -9.40 12.98
N LYS A 197 -2.74 -8.71 14.12
CA LYS A 197 -3.76 -8.50 15.15
C LYS A 197 -4.87 -7.57 14.64
N ASN A 198 -4.51 -6.45 14.01
CA ASN A 198 -5.50 -5.56 13.40
C ASN A 198 -6.10 -6.18 12.14
N ALA A 199 -5.32 -6.91 11.34
CA ALA A 199 -5.84 -7.65 10.18
C ALA A 199 -6.98 -8.60 10.59
N ILE A 200 -6.79 -9.40 11.65
CA ILE A 200 -7.81 -10.31 12.20
C ILE A 200 -9.09 -9.56 12.57
N ILE A 201 -9.00 -8.39 13.22
CA ILE A 201 -10.18 -7.60 13.64
C ILE A 201 -11.02 -7.21 12.42
N HIS A 202 -10.37 -6.72 11.36
CA HIS A 202 -11.04 -6.24 10.16
C HIS A 202 -11.57 -7.39 9.30
N TYR A 203 -10.76 -8.39 8.99
CA TYR A 203 -11.20 -9.57 8.25
C TYR A 203 -12.32 -10.34 8.95
N THR A 204 -12.29 -10.46 10.29
CA THR A 204 -13.40 -11.09 11.03
C THR A 204 -14.71 -10.32 10.85
N ARG A 205 -14.66 -8.98 10.81
CA ARG A 205 -15.85 -8.16 10.56
C ARG A 205 -16.35 -8.33 9.13
N ALA A 206 -15.45 -8.33 8.13
CA ALA A 206 -15.79 -8.61 6.74
C ALA A 206 -16.50 -9.98 6.61
N LEU A 207 -15.90 -11.04 7.16
CA LEU A 207 -16.46 -12.39 7.10
C LEU A 207 -17.81 -12.51 7.82
N ASN A 208 -18.00 -11.79 8.93
CA ASN A 208 -19.28 -11.76 9.64
C ASN A 208 -20.39 -11.02 8.88
N LEU A 209 -20.05 -10.03 8.06
CA LEU A 209 -21.00 -9.39 7.14
C LEU A 209 -21.35 -10.36 6.00
N GLU A 210 -20.34 -10.99 5.38
CA GLU A 210 -20.54 -11.96 4.30
C GLU A 210 -21.36 -13.19 4.71
N LYS A 211 -21.28 -13.60 5.99
CA LYS A 211 -22.14 -14.65 6.56
C LYS A 211 -23.61 -14.24 6.69
N LYS A 212 -23.90 -12.95 6.78
CA LYS A 212 -25.28 -12.43 6.86
C LYS A 212 -25.85 -12.22 5.46
N GLU A 213 -25.05 -11.63 4.59
CA GLU A 213 -25.39 -11.31 3.21
C GLU A 213 -24.11 -11.33 2.39
N ARG A 214 -24.05 -12.23 1.40
CA ARG A 214 -22.89 -12.39 0.52
C ARG A 214 -22.87 -11.23 -0.49
N ALA A 215 -21.82 -10.42 -0.45
CA ALA A 215 -21.68 -9.25 -1.31
C ALA A 215 -20.33 -9.20 -2.04
N LEU A 216 -19.28 -9.82 -1.49
CA LEU A 216 -18.00 -9.94 -2.18
C LEU A 216 -18.11 -10.93 -3.35
N ASP A 217 -17.36 -10.65 -4.41
CA ASP A 217 -17.11 -11.65 -5.44
C ASP A 217 -16.40 -12.87 -4.84
N ASP A 218 -16.49 -13.99 -5.55
CA ASP A 218 -16.01 -15.28 -5.05
C ASP A 218 -14.50 -15.24 -4.77
N TYR A 219 -13.72 -14.57 -5.60
CA TYR A 219 -12.27 -14.48 -5.47
C TYR A 219 -11.87 -13.61 -4.26
N VAL A 220 -12.40 -12.40 -4.14
CA VAL A 220 -12.11 -11.53 -2.99
C VAL A 220 -12.55 -12.17 -1.67
N TRP A 221 -13.64 -12.94 -1.67
CA TRP A 221 -14.01 -13.72 -0.50
C TRP A 221 -13.04 -14.87 -0.18
N GLN A 222 -12.50 -15.55 -1.20
CA GLN A 222 -11.49 -16.58 -1.01
C GLN A 222 -10.23 -15.98 -0.36
N VAL A 223 -9.73 -14.86 -0.91
CA VAL A 223 -8.60 -14.11 -0.35
C VAL A 223 -8.87 -13.65 1.08
N LEU A 224 -10.08 -13.15 1.38
CA LEU A 224 -10.51 -12.78 2.73
C LEU A 224 -10.35 -13.95 3.72
N VAL A 225 -10.86 -15.13 3.36
CA VAL A 225 -10.82 -16.31 4.25
C VAL A 225 -9.40 -16.83 4.38
N ASP A 226 -8.63 -16.80 3.29
CA ASP A 226 -7.25 -17.28 3.27
C ASP A 226 -6.35 -16.42 4.15
N ASN A 227 -6.36 -15.10 3.94
CA ASN A 227 -5.59 -14.15 4.72
C ASN A 227 -6.02 -14.12 6.19
N LEU A 228 -7.31 -14.31 6.50
CA LEU A 228 -7.76 -14.46 7.89
C LEU A 228 -7.21 -15.75 8.52
N GLY A 229 -7.20 -16.85 7.78
CA GLY A 229 -6.61 -18.12 8.21
C GLY A 229 -5.11 -17.96 8.51
N MET A 230 -4.37 -17.38 7.57
CA MET A 230 -2.95 -17.08 7.73
C MET A 230 -2.68 -16.15 8.92
N ALA A 231 -3.43 -15.05 9.04
CA ALA A 231 -3.24 -14.08 10.12
C ALA A 231 -3.42 -14.72 11.52
N TYR A 232 -4.40 -15.61 11.68
CA TYR A 232 -4.55 -16.40 12.91
C TYR A 232 -3.38 -17.36 13.13
N GLY A 233 -2.91 -18.06 12.10
CA GLY A 233 -1.78 -18.99 12.18
C GLY A 233 -0.50 -18.28 12.60
N ILE A 234 -0.14 -17.21 11.90
CA ILE A 234 1.05 -16.39 12.18
C ILE A 234 0.97 -15.75 13.58
N SER A 235 -0.24 -15.36 14.03
CA SER A 235 -0.46 -14.84 15.38
C SER A 235 -0.44 -15.93 16.48
N GLY A 236 -0.28 -17.20 16.12
CA GLY A 236 -0.20 -18.35 17.02
C GLY A 236 -1.54 -19.00 17.40
N ASP A 237 -2.67 -18.51 16.91
CA ASP A 237 -3.99 -19.13 17.11
C ASP A 237 -4.28 -20.16 16.00
N VAL A 238 -3.45 -21.20 16.00
CA VAL A 238 -3.47 -22.27 14.98
C VAL A 238 -4.81 -23.01 14.93
N GLU A 239 -5.52 -23.16 16.06
CA GLU A 239 -6.83 -23.81 16.05
C GLU A 239 -7.89 -22.93 15.40
N LYS A 240 -7.83 -21.59 15.58
CA LYS A 240 -8.72 -20.68 14.88
C LYS A 240 -8.41 -20.62 13.39
N ALA A 241 -7.14 -20.64 13.00
CA ALA A 241 -6.73 -20.76 11.59
C ALA A 241 -7.38 -21.99 10.92
N LYS A 242 -7.27 -23.17 11.56
CA LYS A 242 -7.90 -24.41 11.09
C LYS A 242 -9.42 -24.31 10.99
N GLU A 243 -10.09 -23.64 11.93
CA GLU A 243 -11.54 -23.42 11.89
C GLU A 243 -11.93 -22.59 10.66
N ILE A 244 -11.25 -21.47 10.43
CA ILE A 244 -11.50 -20.57 9.30
C ILE A 244 -11.25 -21.26 7.97
N LEU A 245 -10.13 -21.97 7.82
CA LEU A 245 -9.78 -22.65 6.57
C LEU A 245 -10.71 -23.82 6.26
N ARG A 246 -11.17 -24.56 7.28
CA ARG A 246 -12.20 -25.60 7.09
C ARG A 246 -13.54 -25.01 6.67
N TYR A 247 -13.88 -23.82 7.15
CA TYR A 247 -15.05 -23.09 6.66
C TYR A 247 -14.85 -22.65 5.20
N GLY A 248 -13.67 -22.15 4.83
CA GLY A 248 -13.32 -21.91 3.43
C GLY A 248 -13.54 -23.14 2.55
N ILE A 249 -13.01 -24.29 2.96
CA ILE A 249 -13.17 -25.58 2.25
C ILE A 249 -14.64 -26.03 2.16
N SER A 250 -15.50 -25.71 3.13
CA SER A 250 -16.91 -26.08 3.04
C SER A 250 -17.67 -25.28 1.99
N GLU A 251 -17.21 -24.05 1.71
CA GLU A 251 -17.80 -23.17 0.69
C GLU A 251 -17.17 -23.37 -0.69
N TYR A 252 -15.83 -23.50 -0.76
CA TYR A 252 -15.06 -23.74 -1.98
C TYR A 252 -14.15 -24.98 -1.78
N PRO A 253 -14.69 -26.20 -2.01
CA PRO A 253 -13.97 -27.44 -1.76
C PRO A 253 -12.84 -27.73 -2.75
N ASP A 254 -12.74 -26.93 -3.81
CA ASP A 254 -11.79 -27.05 -4.91
C ASP A 254 -10.75 -25.91 -4.93
N TYR A 255 -10.82 -24.95 -4.02
CA TYR A 255 -9.83 -23.88 -3.90
C TYR A 255 -8.55 -24.38 -3.18
N PRO A 256 -7.38 -24.38 -3.86
CA PRO A 256 -6.18 -25.06 -3.38
C PRO A 256 -5.50 -24.38 -2.18
N HIS A 257 -5.48 -23.05 -2.10
CA HIS A 257 -4.78 -22.32 -1.03
C HIS A 257 -5.34 -22.64 0.35
N PHE A 258 -6.65 -22.89 0.48
CA PHE A 258 -7.22 -23.32 1.76
C PHE A 258 -6.65 -24.65 2.25
N TYR A 259 -6.36 -25.59 1.35
CA TYR A 259 -5.73 -26.86 1.72
C TYR A 259 -4.26 -26.66 2.07
N TYR A 260 -3.55 -25.81 1.32
CA TYR A 260 -2.16 -25.48 1.60
C TYR A 260 -2.01 -24.84 2.98
N ASN A 261 -2.73 -23.76 3.26
CA ASN A 261 -2.68 -23.07 4.55
C ASN A 261 -3.18 -23.95 5.70
N LEU A 262 -4.11 -24.88 5.44
CA LEU A 262 -4.52 -25.85 6.44
C LEU A 262 -3.39 -26.85 6.74
N ALA A 263 -2.58 -27.21 5.73
CA ALA A 263 -1.39 -28.03 5.94
C ALA A 263 -0.33 -27.32 6.78
N CYS A 264 -0.07 -26.03 6.53
CA CYS A 264 0.83 -25.20 7.34
C CYS A 264 0.39 -25.21 8.81
N ALA A 265 -0.89 -24.92 9.07
CA ALA A 265 -1.46 -24.96 10.43
C ALA A 265 -1.35 -26.35 11.10
N TYR A 266 -1.45 -27.45 10.34
CA TYR A 266 -1.23 -28.79 10.88
C TYR A 266 0.23 -29.07 11.20
N SER A 267 1.14 -28.62 10.34
CA SER A 267 2.58 -28.74 10.53
C SER A 267 3.03 -28.02 11.80
N GLU A 268 2.59 -26.77 12.00
CA GLU A 268 2.89 -25.97 13.20
C GLU A 268 2.36 -26.61 14.49
N SER A 269 1.24 -27.33 14.41
CA SER A 269 0.71 -28.10 15.54
C SER A 269 1.36 -29.48 15.75
N GLY A 270 2.43 -29.79 15.02
CA GLY A 270 3.18 -31.03 15.16
C GLY A 270 2.56 -32.24 14.45
N ASN A 271 1.60 -32.04 13.54
CA ASN A 271 0.85 -33.12 12.88
C ASN A 271 1.20 -33.26 11.39
N LEU A 272 2.42 -33.72 11.12
CA LEU A 272 2.92 -33.93 9.76
C LEU A 272 2.02 -34.85 8.91
N ASN A 273 1.40 -35.89 9.49
CA ASN A 273 0.56 -36.80 8.71
C ASN A 273 -0.68 -36.10 8.13
N LEU A 274 -1.30 -35.19 8.89
CA LEU A 274 -2.40 -34.38 8.37
C LEU A 274 -1.88 -33.29 7.44
N ALA A 275 -0.74 -32.67 7.74
CA ALA A 275 -0.14 -31.69 6.86
C ALA A 275 0.12 -32.26 5.45
N LEU A 276 0.79 -33.42 5.35
CA LEU A 276 1.01 -34.12 4.09
C LEU A 276 -0.30 -34.45 3.35
N ARG A 277 -1.34 -34.89 4.07
CA ARG A 277 -2.65 -35.18 3.48
C ARG A 277 -3.24 -33.95 2.81
N TYR A 278 -3.12 -32.78 3.44
CA TYR A 278 -3.67 -31.53 2.90
C TYR A 278 -2.79 -30.92 1.81
N LEU A 279 -1.46 -31.10 1.86
CA LEU A 279 -0.57 -30.77 0.73
C LEU A 279 -0.94 -31.54 -0.53
N TYR A 280 -1.21 -32.85 -0.43
CA TYR A 280 -1.69 -33.62 -1.57
C TYR A 280 -3.05 -33.15 -2.08
N LYS A 281 -3.95 -32.71 -1.20
CA LYS A 281 -5.23 -32.11 -1.64
C LYS A 281 -5.03 -30.77 -2.34
N ALA A 282 -4.11 -29.93 -1.89
CA ALA A 282 -3.79 -28.69 -2.57
C ALA A 282 -3.27 -28.99 -3.99
N LEU A 283 -2.34 -29.94 -4.10
CA LEU A 283 -1.79 -30.41 -5.37
C LEU A 283 -2.86 -31.00 -6.31
N ASP A 284 -3.80 -31.80 -5.78
CA ASP A 284 -4.91 -32.38 -6.55
C ASP A 284 -5.86 -31.31 -7.12
N ASN A 285 -5.88 -30.11 -6.52
CA ASN A 285 -6.74 -28.98 -6.90
C ASN A 285 -5.97 -27.82 -7.55
N LYS A 286 -4.70 -28.01 -7.91
CA LYS A 286 -3.82 -26.97 -8.46
C LYS A 286 -4.37 -26.25 -9.71
N ASP A 287 -5.26 -26.90 -10.47
CA ASP A 287 -5.81 -26.33 -11.71
C ASP A 287 -6.95 -25.34 -11.43
N ASN A 288 -7.32 -25.15 -10.16
CA ASN A 288 -8.32 -24.18 -9.71
C ASN A 288 -7.70 -22.97 -9.00
N ILE A 289 -6.38 -22.77 -9.13
CA ILE A 289 -5.70 -21.54 -8.69
C ILE A 289 -6.28 -20.38 -9.52
N HIS A 290 -6.66 -19.29 -8.86
CA HIS A 290 -7.15 -18.12 -9.59
C HIS A 290 -5.97 -17.47 -10.33
N PRO A 291 -6.13 -16.91 -11.55
CA PRO A 291 -5.00 -16.31 -12.28
C PRO A 291 -4.28 -15.14 -11.57
N LEU A 292 -4.93 -14.52 -10.58
CA LEU A 292 -4.33 -13.47 -9.75
C LEU A 292 -3.61 -14.03 -8.52
N ASP A 293 -3.77 -15.31 -8.21
CA ASP A 293 -2.99 -15.97 -7.17
C ASP A 293 -1.68 -16.50 -7.76
N GLY A 294 -0.64 -16.50 -6.94
CA GLY A 294 0.59 -17.23 -7.25
C GLY A 294 0.39 -18.76 -7.21
N PRO A 295 1.35 -19.53 -7.74
CA PRO A 295 1.36 -20.97 -7.59
C PRO A 295 1.46 -21.39 -6.11
N ILE A 296 0.97 -22.59 -5.78
CA ILE A 296 1.16 -23.18 -4.45
C ILE A 296 2.67 -23.29 -4.18
N PRO A 297 3.21 -22.66 -3.11
CA PRO A 297 4.64 -22.68 -2.86
C PRO A 297 5.10 -24.10 -2.46
N PRO A 298 6.32 -24.51 -2.86
CA PRO A 298 6.89 -25.77 -2.39
C PRO A 298 7.03 -25.76 -0.86
N PRO A 299 6.48 -26.74 -0.11
CA PRO A 299 6.53 -26.76 1.35
C PRO A 299 7.92 -26.66 1.98
N LEU A 300 9.00 -26.99 1.26
CA LEU A 300 10.37 -26.81 1.73
C LEU A 300 10.86 -25.35 1.75
N THR A 301 10.13 -24.43 1.10
CA THR A 301 10.40 -22.99 1.16
C THR A 301 9.56 -22.29 2.24
N ASP A 302 8.65 -23.02 2.90
CA ASP A 302 7.71 -22.47 3.88
C ASP A 302 8.13 -22.84 5.32
N PRO A 303 8.42 -21.84 6.17
CA PRO A 303 8.88 -22.07 7.53
C PRO A 303 7.92 -22.85 8.43
N SER A 304 6.62 -22.88 8.12
CA SER A 304 5.66 -23.72 8.86
C SER A 304 6.04 -25.20 8.82
N PHE A 305 6.89 -25.62 7.87
CA PHE A 305 7.41 -26.99 7.75
C PHE A 305 8.86 -27.17 8.21
N ALA A 306 9.50 -26.15 8.79
CA ALA A 306 10.92 -26.19 9.16
C ALA A 306 11.30 -27.40 10.04
N ALA A 307 10.40 -27.83 10.93
CA ALA A 307 10.60 -29.02 11.78
C ALA A 307 10.68 -30.35 11.01
N TYR A 308 10.39 -30.35 9.70
CA TYR A 308 10.20 -31.52 8.87
C TYR A 308 10.97 -31.47 7.54
N TYR A 309 11.89 -30.52 7.35
CA TYR A 309 12.67 -30.39 6.10
C TYR A 309 13.44 -31.67 5.73
N ASP A 310 13.92 -32.43 6.72
CA ASP A 310 14.61 -33.71 6.49
C ASP A 310 13.65 -34.91 6.33
N ASP A 311 12.33 -34.74 6.47
CA ASP A 311 11.38 -35.84 6.33
C ASP A 311 11.22 -36.20 4.84
N PRO A 312 11.56 -37.44 4.43
CA PRO A 312 11.53 -37.83 3.03
C PRO A 312 10.14 -37.74 2.40
N ARG A 313 9.06 -37.77 3.21
CA ARG A 313 7.70 -37.62 2.72
C ARG A 313 7.37 -36.17 2.39
N LEU A 314 7.89 -35.22 3.17
CA LEU A 314 7.76 -33.78 2.89
C LEU A 314 8.55 -33.44 1.63
N ILE A 315 9.81 -33.90 1.54
CA ILE A 315 10.64 -33.72 0.35
C ILE A 315 9.91 -34.24 -0.90
N ALA A 316 9.34 -35.44 -0.84
CA ALA A 316 8.65 -36.03 -1.98
C ALA A 316 7.40 -35.26 -2.44
N VAL A 317 6.58 -34.72 -1.52
CA VAL A 317 5.42 -33.89 -1.93
C VAL A 317 5.88 -32.50 -2.40
N SER A 318 6.93 -31.95 -1.80
CA SER A 318 7.49 -30.66 -2.21
C SER A 318 8.08 -30.70 -3.62
N SER A 319 8.79 -31.77 -3.99
CA SER A 319 9.26 -31.96 -5.36
C SER A 319 8.11 -32.03 -6.36
N LYS A 320 7.00 -32.70 -6.01
CA LYS A 320 5.81 -32.77 -6.88
C LYS A 320 5.12 -31.43 -7.07
N ILE A 321 5.01 -30.64 -5.99
CA ILE A 321 4.45 -29.28 -6.05
C ILE A 321 5.37 -28.43 -6.93
N TYR A 322 6.68 -28.46 -6.70
CA TYR A 322 7.67 -27.76 -7.52
C TYR A 322 7.53 -28.11 -9.01
N GLU A 323 7.54 -29.40 -9.37
CA GLU A 323 7.36 -29.86 -10.75
C GLU A 323 6.04 -29.38 -11.39
N ALA A 324 4.97 -29.26 -10.60
CA ALA A 324 3.69 -28.79 -11.08
C ALA A 324 3.65 -27.28 -11.33
N VAL A 325 4.49 -26.49 -10.65
CA VAL A 325 4.51 -25.02 -10.76
C VAL A 325 5.61 -24.50 -11.68
N MET A 326 6.64 -25.31 -11.97
CA MET A 326 7.76 -24.91 -12.85
C MET A 326 7.35 -24.32 -14.20
N PRO A 327 6.33 -24.84 -14.92
CA PRO A 327 5.90 -24.22 -16.17
C PRO A 327 5.43 -22.78 -16.02
N TYR A 328 4.74 -22.45 -14.92
CA TYR A 328 4.26 -21.09 -14.64
C TYR A 328 5.42 -20.13 -14.37
N LEU A 329 6.41 -20.57 -13.58
CA LEU A 329 7.59 -19.76 -13.27
C LEU A 329 8.44 -19.48 -14.51
N LEU A 330 8.48 -20.41 -15.46
CA LEU A 330 9.22 -20.23 -16.72
C LEU A 330 8.49 -19.28 -17.68
N GLU A 331 7.15 -19.36 -17.77
CA GLU A 331 6.37 -18.42 -18.58
C GLU A 331 6.48 -16.99 -18.05
N GLU A 332 6.37 -16.78 -16.74
CA GLU A 332 6.55 -15.46 -16.11
C GLU A 332 7.97 -14.90 -16.37
N TYR A 333 9.00 -15.74 -16.27
CA TYR A 333 10.38 -15.34 -16.58
C TYR A 333 10.58 -14.99 -18.06
N GLU A 334 9.97 -15.74 -18.99
CA GLU A 334 10.02 -15.47 -20.42
C GLU A 334 9.29 -14.16 -20.77
N GLU A 335 8.11 -13.91 -20.20
CA GLU A 335 7.37 -12.65 -20.39
C GLU A 335 8.15 -11.44 -19.86
N MET A 336 8.75 -11.55 -18.67
CA MET A 336 9.62 -10.52 -18.11
C MET A 336 10.88 -10.26 -18.94
N ALA A 337 11.41 -11.28 -19.62
CA ALA A 337 12.54 -11.15 -20.51
C ALA A 337 12.19 -10.49 -21.86
N GLU A 338 10.92 -10.56 -22.29
CA GLU A 338 10.45 -10.01 -23.56
C GLU A 338 10.00 -8.53 -23.48
N ASP A 339 9.54 -8.05 -22.31
CA ASP A 339 9.16 -6.65 -22.08
C ASP A 339 9.87 -6.06 -20.84
N PRO A 340 11.18 -5.73 -20.93
CA PRO A 340 11.85 -5.05 -19.84
C PRO A 340 11.20 -3.67 -19.66
N ALA A 341 10.76 -3.37 -18.43
CA ALA A 341 10.18 -2.09 -18.05
C ALA A 341 10.92 -0.91 -18.71
N PRO A 342 10.20 0.12 -19.20
CA PRO A 342 10.80 1.21 -19.95
C PRO A 342 11.93 1.84 -19.13
N GLN A 343 13.16 1.65 -19.60
CA GLN A 343 14.34 2.29 -19.03
C GLN A 343 14.12 3.81 -19.09
N PRO A 344 14.19 4.55 -17.96
CA PRO A 344 14.11 6.01 -18.01
C PRO A 344 15.23 6.53 -18.91
N ALA A 345 14.90 7.48 -19.78
CA ALA A 345 15.81 8.02 -20.77
C ALA A 345 17.07 8.57 -20.11
N VAL A 346 18.20 7.86 -20.28
CA VAL A 346 19.51 8.31 -19.82
C VAL A 346 19.94 9.50 -20.68
N THR A 347 19.88 10.70 -20.12
CA THR A 347 20.62 11.85 -20.66
C THR A 347 22.10 11.63 -20.39
N VAL A 348 22.85 11.31 -21.45
CA VAL A 348 24.30 11.22 -21.40
C VAL A 348 24.86 12.62 -21.13
N THR A 349 25.37 12.85 -19.91
CA THR A 349 26.30 13.94 -19.64
C THR A 349 27.72 13.35 -19.60
N ASP A 350 28.59 13.87 -20.47
CA ASP A 350 30.00 13.46 -20.56
C ASP A 350 30.72 13.73 -19.23
N PRO A 351 31.59 12.82 -18.75
CA PRO A 351 32.30 13.02 -17.49
C PRO A 351 33.44 14.04 -17.65
N VAL A 352 33.48 15.01 -16.74
CA VAL A 352 34.63 15.89 -16.50
C VAL A 352 35.62 15.15 -15.60
N GLU A 353 36.84 14.91 -16.10
CA GLU A 353 37.96 14.39 -15.31
C GLU A 353 38.47 15.47 -14.33
N GLU A 354 38.42 15.23 -13.02
CA GLU A 354 39.21 15.96 -12.03
C GLU A 354 40.32 15.06 -11.46
N GLU A 355 41.58 15.43 -11.76
CA GLU A 355 42.78 14.87 -11.15
C GLU A 355 42.94 15.37 -9.70
N VAL A 356 42.94 14.45 -8.73
CA VAL A 356 43.34 14.75 -7.34
C VAL A 356 44.75 14.22 -7.08
N GLN A 357 45.70 15.13 -6.88
CA GLN A 357 47.04 14.84 -6.40
C GLN A 357 47.03 14.63 -4.87
N GLN A 358 47.55 13.48 -4.43
CA GLN A 358 47.85 13.19 -3.03
C GLN A 358 49.19 13.81 -2.60
N GLU A 359 49.17 14.62 -1.53
CA GLU A 359 50.35 14.81 -0.68
C GLU A 359 49.94 14.62 0.79
N ALA A 360 50.63 13.72 1.48
CA ALA A 360 50.55 13.49 2.92
C ALA A 360 51.51 14.41 3.68
N PRO A 361 51.26 14.65 4.98
CA PRO A 361 52.40 14.70 5.90
C PRO A 361 52.20 13.93 7.22
N GLU A 362 53.36 13.76 7.86
CA GLU A 362 53.78 12.79 8.85
C GLU A 362 53.33 13.04 10.31
N LEU A 363 53.50 11.98 11.11
CA LEU A 363 53.34 11.90 12.57
C LEU A 363 54.32 12.77 13.37
N SER A 364 53.88 13.28 14.53
CA SER A 364 54.74 13.48 15.71
C SER A 364 53.95 13.51 17.03
N ASP A 365 54.26 12.52 17.88
CA ASP A 365 54.43 12.48 19.35
C ASP A 365 53.75 13.48 20.33
N SER A 366 53.28 12.86 21.43
CA SER A 366 53.57 13.14 22.85
C SER A 366 52.53 13.80 23.79
N GLU A 367 52.40 13.11 24.95
CA GLU A 367 52.14 13.54 26.35
C GLU A 367 50.73 14.02 26.74
N GLU A 368 49.98 13.24 27.55
CA GLU A 368 49.98 13.15 29.03
C GLU A 368 49.46 14.41 29.76
N GLY A 369 48.41 14.26 30.57
CA GLY A 369 48.05 15.24 31.60
C GLY A 369 46.60 15.21 32.11
N GLU A 370 46.39 14.48 33.22
CA GLU A 370 45.56 14.80 34.42
C GLU A 370 44.09 15.28 34.27
N SER A 371 43.10 14.57 34.85
CA SER A 371 42.53 14.74 36.21
C SER A 371 41.87 16.11 36.45
N ALA A 372 40.69 16.32 37.04
CA ALA A 372 39.86 15.54 37.96
C ALA A 372 38.47 16.24 38.10
N THR A 373 37.50 15.53 38.71
CA THR A 373 36.46 16.00 39.69
C THR A 373 35.69 17.31 39.44
N GLU A 374 34.38 17.45 39.64
CA GLU A 374 33.58 17.21 40.85
C GLU A 374 32.12 17.64 40.53
N GLU A 375 31.13 16.82 40.88
CA GLU A 375 30.03 17.13 41.82
C GLU A 375 28.77 17.92 41.37
N ASN A 376 27.64 17.24 41.55
CA ASN A 376 26.37 17.63 42.18
C ASN A 376 25.57 18.86 41.69
N SER A 377 24.33 18.60 41.27
CA SER A 377 23.08 18.82 42.06
C SER A 377 21.87 18.90 41.12
N GLU A 378 20.94 17.95 41.24
CA GLU A 378 19.59 18.13 41.76
C GLU A 378 18.62 19.02 40.95
N ASN A 379 17.65 18.31 40.33
CA ASN A 379 16.20 18.49 40.44
C ASN A 379 15.42 19.35 39.41
N THR A 380 14.24 18.80 39.06
CA THR A 380 13.07 19.38 38.34
C THR A 380 13.27 19.60 36.82
N GLU A 381 12.38 19.26 35.88
CA GLU A 381 10.91 19.32 35.83
C GLU A 381 10.38 18.58 34.55
N LYS A 382 9.10 18.17 34.56
CA LYS A 382 8.09 18.02 33.44
C LYS A 382 8.53 17.49 32.05
N VAL A 383 7.99 16.35 31.59
CA VAL A 383 6.72 16.15 30.82
C VAL A 383 6.68 16.82 29.43
N SER A 384 6.32 16.00 28.44
CA SER A 384 5.98 16.23 27.01
C SER A 384 7.12 16.22 26.00
N GLY A 385 7.44 15.02 25.48
CA GLY A 385 8.00 14.85 24.14
C GLY A 385 6.88 14.35 23.23
N GLN A 386 6.25 15.27 22.51
CA GLN A 386 5.38 14.96 21.38
C GLN A 386 6.28 15.16 20.17
N GLU A 387 6.72 14.07 19.54
CA GLU A 387 7.43 14.13 18.27
C GLU A 387 6.49 14.73 17.24
N VAL A 388 6.81 15.95 16.81
CA VAL A 388 6.22 16.59 15.63
C VAL A 388 6.90 15.95 14.43
N LEU A 389 6.14 15.17 13.66
CA LEU A 389 6.55 14.68 12.35
C LEU A 389 5.80 15.50 11.29
N PRO A 390 6.46 15.92 10.19
CA PRO A 390 5.87 16.80 9.20
C PRO A 390 4.79 16.07 8.37
N PRO A 391 3.77 16.77 7.84
CA PRO A 391 2.86 16.22 6.86
C PRO A 391 3.64 15.93 5.57
N SER A 392 3.45 14.72 5.06
CA SER A 392 4.05 14.20 3.84
C SER A 392 3.50 14.91 2.62
N VAL A 393 4.21 15.94 2.14
CA VAL A 393 4.13 16.37 0.74
C VAL A 393 5.05 15.44 -0.05
N ALA A 394 4.47 14.60 -0.91
CA ALA A 394 5.23 13.76 -1.81
C ALA A 394 5.90 14.64 -2.88
N ILE A 395 7.19 14.92 -2.72
CA ILE A 395 8.04 15.47 -3.77
C ILE A 395 9.12 14.43 -4.07
N TYR A 396 9.05 13.89 -5.29
CA TYR A 396 10.02 12.94 -5.82
C TYR A 396 11.38 13.63 -6.00
N ASN A 397 12.39 13.22 -5.22
CA ASN A 397 13.79 13.53 -5.49
C ASN A 397 14.46 12.33 -6.17
N PHE A 398 14.93 12.56 -7.40
CA PHE A 398 15.86 11.69 -8.12
C PHE A 398 17.24 11.73 -7.45
N VAL A 399 17.75 10.60 -6.94
CA VAL A 399 19.16 10.45 -6.51
C VAL A 399 19.69 9.03 -6.81
N ASP A 400 20.74 8.99 -7.65
CA ASP A 400 21.79 7.98 -7.93
C ASP A 400 21.44 6.55 -8.47
N PRO A 401 21.69 6.26 -9.77
CA PRO A 401 21.33 4.99 -10.43
C PRO A 401 22.38 3.86 -10.30
N THR A 402 23.42 3.97 -9.47
CA THR A 402 24.43 2.90 -9.34
C THR A 402 24.20 1.91 -8.18
N VAL A 403 23.29 2.24 -7.26
CA VAL A 403 22.93 1.37 -6.12
C VAL A 403 21.80 0.39 -6.48
N ASP A 404 21.01 0.68 -7.51
CA ASP A 404 19.80 -0.10 -7.87
C ASP A 404 20.06 -1.43 -8.59
N PHE A 405 21.22 -1.62 -9.21
CA PHE A 405 21.50 -2.88 -9.92
C PHE A 405 21.64 -4.08 -8.97
N TRP A 406 22.06 -3.84 -7.72
CA TRP A 406 22.11 -4.89 -6.70
C TRP A 406 20.79 -5.01 -5.92
N ALA A 407 19.96 -3.97 -5.85
CA ALA A 407 18.65 -4.03 -5.20
C ALA A 407 17.63 -4.82 -6.04
N TYR A 408 17.66 -4.68 -7.37
CA TYR A 408 16.70 -5.34 -8.26
C TYR A 408 16.92 -6.85 -8.41
N VAL A 409 18.16 -7.35 -8.32
CA VAL A 409 18.46 -8.79 -8.40
C VAL A 409 18.11 -9.51 -7.08
N PHE A 410 17.93 -8.79 -5.98
CA PHE A 410 17.62 -9.37 -4.65
C PHE A 410 16.12 -9.36 -4.28
N MET A 411 15.24 -8.84 -5.14
CA MET A 411 13.80 -8.82 -4.86
C MET A 411 13.15 -10.21 -4.83
N ASP A 412 13.75 -11.23 -5.44
CA ASP A 412 13.32 -12.64 -5.33
C ASP A 412 13.92 -13.40 -4.15
N VAL A 413 14.80 -12.77 -3.36
CA VAL A 413 15.38 -13.33 -2.12
C VAL A 413 14.95 -12.54 -0.88
N SER A 414 14.14 -11.49 -1.06
CA SER A 414 13.65 -10.61 0.01
C SER A 414 12.88 -11.32 1.13
N PRO A 415 12.17 -12.44 0.90
CA PRO A 415 11.60 -13.20 2.00
C PRO A 415 12.67 -13.82 2.92
N TRP A 416 13.89 -14.11 2.44
CA TRP A 416 14.94 -14.77 3.23
C TRP A 416 15.83 -13.80 4.02
N ILE A 417 16.01 -12.56 3.55
CA ILE A 417 16.77 -11.54 4.30
C ILE A 417 15.90 -10.95 5.43
N ALA A 418 14.57 -10.87 5.24
CA ALA A 418 13.63 -10.39 6.24
C ALA A 418 13.27 -11.44 7.32
N TRP A 419 13.44 -12.74 7.05
CA TRP A 419 13.13 -13.84 7.99
C TRP A 419 14.31 -14.30 8.87
N GLY A 420 15.27 -13.40 9.13
CA GLY A 420 16.43 -13.68 9.98
C GLY A 420 16.62 -12.77 11.19
N SER A 421 15.87 -11.67 11.32
CA SER A 421 16.10 -10.68 12.38
C SER A 421 15.32 -11.04 13.65
N SER A 422 15.99 -11.80 14.53
CA SER A 422 15.79 -11.60 15.97
C SER A 422 16.04 -10.12 16.31
N PRO A 423 15.34 -9.51 17.29
CA PRO A 423 15.58 -8.13 17.72
C PRO A 423 17.02 -7.80 18.13
N ASP A 424 17.88 -8.82 18.30
CA ASP A 424 19.28 -8.71 18.72
C ASP A 424 20.29 -8.84 17.56
N ASP A 425 19.85 -8.97 16.30
CA ASP A 425 20.74 -9.18 15.15
C ASP A 425 21.27 -7.84 14.58
N THR A 426 22.54 -7.55 14.84
CA THR A 426 23.24 -6.31 14.44
C THR A 426 24.04 -6.43 13.15
N SER A 427 23.91 -7.53 12.40
CA SER A 427 24.70 -7.76 11.19
C SER A 427 24.30 -6.82 10.05
N THR A 428 25.28 -6.29 9.32
CA THR A 428 25.02 -5.38 8.19
C THR A 428 24.47 -6.14 6.99
N ILE A 429 23.84 -5.43 6.06
CA ILE A 429 23.28 -6.01 4.83
C ILE A 429 24.39 -6.73 4.03
N GLU A 430 25.59 -6.16 3.98
CA GLU A 430 26.75 -6.75 3.30
C GLU A 430 27.20 -8.07 3.97
N GLU A 431 27.14 -8.16 5.30
CA GLU A 431 27.50 -9.38 6.03
C GLU A 431 26.49 -10.52 5.78
N ARG A 432 25.20 -10.18 5.67
CA ARG A 432 24.13 -11.12 5.36
C ARG A 432 24.22 -11.63 3.93
N ILE A 433 24.52 -10.74 2.99
CA ILE A 433 24.77 -11.09 1.57
C ILE A 433 25.98 -12.03 1.46
N ALA A 434 27.08 -11.74 2.17
CA ALA A 434 28.26 -12.59 2.18
C ALA A 434 27.98 -13.99 2.76
N TYR A 435 27.11 -14.09 3.77
CA TYR A 435 26.68 -15.36 4.36
C TYR A 435 25.83 -16.20 3.40
N VAL A 436 24.85 -15.59 2.72
CA VAL A 436 23.98 -16.26 1.74
C VAL A 436 24.77 -16.72 0.51
N ALA A 437 25.68 -15.89 0.01
CA ALA A 437 26.57 -16.26 -1.10
C ALA A 437 27.40 -17.50 -0.78
N GLN A 438 27.88 -17.64 0.47
CA GLN A 438 28.69 -18.79 0.89
C GLN A 438 27.92 -20.10 1.04
N SER A 439 26.58 -20.06 1.08
CA SER A 439 25.72 -21.25 1.14
C SER A 439 25.79 -22.08 -0.14
N GLU A 440 25.41 -23.36 -0.06
CA GLU A 440 25.41 -24.26 -1.23
C GLU A 440 24.50 -23.73 -2.36
N TRP A 441 23.37 -23.12 -2.00
CA TRP A 441 22.42 -22.48 -2.93
C TRP A 441 22.94 -21.17 -3.51
N GLY A 442 23.60 -20.33 -2.69
CA GLY A 442 24.22 -19.09 -3.17
C GLY A 442 25.35 -19.36 -4.17
N ARG A 443 26.09 -20.45 -3.99
CA ARG A 443 27.13 -20.88 -4.94
C ARG A 443 26.56 -21.36 -6.27
N ILE A 444 25.45 -22.07 -6.26
CA ILE A 444 24.78 -22.54 -7.48
C ILE A 444 24.25 -21.34 -8.28
N ALA A 445 23.60 -20.38 -7.61
CA ALA A 445 23.10 -19.16 -8.24
C ALA A 445 24.22 -18.31 -8.86
N LEU A 446 25.36 -18.16 -8.19
CA LEU A 446 26.50 -17.38 -8.71
C LEU A 446 27.18 -18.06 -9.92
N ASP A 447 27.22 -19.40 -9.96
CA ASP A 447 27.80 -20.16 -11.07
C ASP A 447 26.90 -20.10 -12.33
N GLU A 448 25.57 -20.11 -12.16
CA GLU A 448 24.61 -19.93 -13.27
C GLU A 448 24.63 -18.51 -13.86
N LEU A 449 24.94 -17.50 -13.05
CA LEU A 449 25.11 -16.11 -13.49
C LEU A 449 26.49 -15.84 -14.13
N GLY A 450 27.39 -16.83 -14.17
CA GLY A 450 28.74 -16.69 -14.72
C GLY A 450 29.66 -15.76 -13.90
N LEU A 451 29.24 -15.40 -12.68
CA LEU A 451 29.99 -14.55 -11.77
C LEU A 451 30.92 -15.44 -10.93
N GLY A 452 32.08 -15.76 -11.51
CA GLY A 452 33.09 -16.55 -10.81
C GLY A 452 33.52 -15.89 -9.50
N TYR A 453 33.64 -16.69 -8.45
CA TYR A 453 34.15 -16.28 -7.13
C TYR A 453 35.57 -15.69 -7.24
N SER A 454 35.76 -14.42 -6.85
CA SER A 454 37.09 -13.90 -6.49
C SER A 454 37.09 -13.41 -5.04
N TYR A 455 38.06 -13.89 -4.27
CA TYR A 455 38.26 -13.65 -2.83
C TYR A 455 38.48 -12.19 -2.46
#